data_AF-A0A9P6WN62-F1
#
_entry.id   AF-A0A9P6WN62-F1
#
_cell.length_a   1.000
_cell.length_b   1.000
_cell.length_c   1.000
_cell.angle_alpha   90.00
_cell.angle_beta   90.00
_cell.angle_gamma   90.00
#
_symmetry.space_group_name_H-M   'P 1'
#
loop_
_entity.id
_entity.type
_entity.pdbx_description
1 polymer ?
#
loop_
_entity_poly.entity_id
_entity_poly.type
_entity_poly.pdbx_seq_one_letter_code
_entity_poly.pdbx_strand_id
1 'polypeptide(L)'
;MDRSNAIEHLLLSRCAKYNGSGEIIKFLEQRYSFTGPQKNYLVLEPTDGGQYLIDNQKEEQKASANAKDFLSVKSKQSNASKDNKYNGLKTKNEFKKFVQQSLKLQDSVAKKLHKLCKKNPKILKQDVIELKICSGILKFEDFIEMNNLWKNYMKELLQNCKTIDVATSKLSSAEFVGSYFRVTHCTCPDNIGLEGIVLWESQTYVLLIIPRRNNWKDNISSNNNLEIPYTAKECLGGLRMIPKKKTRFTFDVEVDDEHSIEFEFIGDRMGIRSLDRANKKFKSHNVKDIDL
;
A
#
# COMPACT_ATOMS: atom_id res chain seq x y z
N MET A 1 45.00 -41.95 -19.20
CA MET A 1 44.77 -43.25 -18.54
C MET A 1 44.44 -44.25 -19.63
N ASP A 2 45.20 -45.35 -19.72
CA ASP A 2 44.96 -46.43 -20.68
C ASP A 2 43.55 -46.98 -20.52
N ARG A 3 42.68 -46.66 -21.49
CA ARG A 3 41.24 -46.96 -21.46
C ARG A 3 40.90 -48.44 -21.71
N SER A 4 41.91 -49.31 -21.81
CA SER A 4 41.75 -50.71 -22.20
C SER A 4 41.66 -51.70 -21.04
N ASN A 5 42.03 -51.31 -19.80
CA ASN A 5 42.06 -52.23 -18.65
C ASN A 5 41.44 -51.62 -17.39
N ALA A 6 40.16 -51.24 -17.44
CA ALA A 6 39.42 -50.84 -16.24
C ALA A 6 38.68 -52.05 -15.68
N ILE A 7 39.13 -52.60 -14.55
CA ILE A 7 38.40 -53.59 -13.75
C ILE A 7 36.92 -53.18 -13.58
N GLU A 8 36.66 -51.88 -13.48
CA GLU A 8 35.32 -51.31 -13.41
C GLU A 8 34.44 -51.63 -14.63
N HIS A 9 34.98 -51.61 -15.86
CA HIS A 9 34.23 -52.01 -17.06
C HIS A 9 33.83 -53.49 -16.98
N LEU A 10 34.75 -54.36 -16.52
CA LEU A 10 34.49 -55.80 -16.34
C LEU A 10 33.49 -56.08 -15.20
N LEU A 11 33.53 -55.30 -14.12
CA LEU A 11 32.58 -55.42 -13.02
C LEU A 11 31.19 -54.93 -13.46
N LEU A 12 31.11 -53.78 -14.13
CA LEU A 12 29.86 -53.21 -14.61
C LEU A 12 29.21 -54.06 -15.70
N SER A 13 29.98 -54.66 -16.61
CA SER A 13 29.44 -55.53 -17.66
C SER A 13 28.77 -56.80 -17.11
N ARG A 14 29.18 -57.26 -15.92
CA ARG A 14 28.55 -58.38 -15.21
C ARG A 14 27.30 -57.99 -14.43
N CYS A 15 27.06 -56.69 -14.21
CA CYS A 15 25.82 -56.23 -13.59
C CYS A 15 24.65 -56.34 -14.57
N ALA A 16 23.53 -56.90 -14.12
CA ALA A 16 22.34 -57.15 -14.95
C ALA A 16 21.83 -55.92 -15.73
N LYS A 17 22.10 -54.71 -15.23
CA LYS A 17 21.70 -53.44 -15.84
C LYS A 17 22.49 -53.08 -17.11
N TYR A 18 23.73 -53.53 -17.24
CA TYR A 18 24.63 -53.13 -18.34
C TYR A 18 25.06 -54.31 -19.23
N ASN A 19 24.44 -55.48 -19.05
CA ASN A 19 24.80 -56.67 -19.79
C ASN A 19 24.37 -56.52 -21.26
N GLY A 20 25.34 -56.37 -22.17
CA GLY A 20 25.10 -56.23 -23.61
C GLY A 20 24.85 -54.80 -24.12
N SER A 21 24.90 -53.76 -23.28
CA SER A 21 24.73 -52.37 -23.74
C SER A 21 26.09 -51.66 -23.89
N GLY A 22 26.33 -51.01 -25.04
CA GLY A 22 27.49 -50.11 -25.26
C GLY A 22 27.47 -48.83 -24.42
N GLU A 23 26.57 -48.75 -23.43
CA GLU A 23 26.34 -47.60 -22.56
C GLU A 23 27.37 -47.50 -21.44
N ILE A 24 28.07 -48.61 -21.11
CA ILE A 24 29.11 -48.64 -20.07
C ILE A 24 30.18 -47.59 -20.35
N ILE A 25 30.61 -47.48 -21.61
CA ILE A 25 31.66 -46.53 -22.02
C ILE A 25 31.20 -45.10 -21.79
N LYS A 26 29.95 -44.77 -22.16
CA LYS A 26 29.38 -43.44 -21.93
C LYS A 26 29.26 -43.10 -20.44
N PHE A 27 28.86 -44.06 -19.61
CA PHE A 27 28.79 -43.87 -18.16
C PHE A 27 30.16 -43.64 -17.52
N LEU A 28 31.17 -44.40 -17.94
CA LEU A 28 32.54 -44.23 -17.47
C LEU A 28 33.11 -42.87 -17.92
N GLU A 29 32.84 -42.47 -19.16
CA GLU A 29 33.23 -41.15 -19.66
C GLU A 29 32.57 -40.02 -18.88
N GLN A 30 31.29 -40.14 -18.51
CA GLN A 30 30.62 -39.15 -17.66
C GLN A 30 31.14 -39.13 -16.23
N ARG A 31 31.43 -40.29 -15.62
CA ARG A 31 31.92 -40.41 -14.23
C ARG A 31 33.33 -39.87 -14.05
N TYR A 32 34.18 -40.03 -15.07
CA TYR A 32 35.56 -39.55 -15.04
C TYR A 32 35.77 -38.22 -15.79
N SER A 33 34.69 -37.64 -16.35
CA SER A 33 34.76 -36.30 -16.93
C SER A 33 34.93 -35.26 -15.83
N PHE A 34 35.90 -34.35 -16.03
CA PHE A 34 36.09 -33.19 -15.17
C PHE A 34 34.86 -32.26 -15.13
N THR A 35 34.07 -32.26 -16.21
CA THR A 35 32.82 -31.48 -16.35
C THR A 35 31.56 -32.34 -16.23
N GLY A 36 31.71 -33.61 -15.85
CA GLY A 36 30.60 -34.55 -15.74
C GLY A 36 29.66 -34.24 -14.57
N PRO A 37 28.40 -34.70 -14.64
CA PRO A 37 27.43 -34.53 -13.55
C PRO A 37 27.79 -35.34 -12.29
N GLN A 38 28.65 -36.37 -12.43
CA GLN A 38 29.07 -37.24 -11.35
C GLN A 38 30.55 -37.03 -11.06
N LYS A 39 30.87 -36.73 -9.81
CA LYS A 39 32.26 -36.61 -9.34
C LYS A 39 32.89 -37.99 -9.20
N ASN A 40 34.17 -38.11 -9.54
CA ASN A 40 34.98 -39.34 -9.41
C ASN A 40 35.49 -39.59 -7.98
N TYR A 41 34.99 -38.86 -6.99
CA TYR A 41 35.33 -39.01 -5.58
C TYR A 41 34.07 -38.88 -4.72
N LEU A 42 34.07 -39.58 -3.58
CA LEU A 42 33.02 -39.48 -2.57
C LEU A 42 33.42 -38.41 -1.56
N VAL A 43 32.65 -37.32 -1.45
CA VAL A 43 32.85 -36.31 -0.41
C VAL A 43 32.38 -36.90 0.91
N LEU A 44 33.32 -37.24 1.78
CA LEU A 44 33.08 -37.69 3.15
C LEU A 44 33.39 -36.54 4.12
N GLU A 45 32.70 -35.42 3.92
CA GLU A 45 32.75 -34.30 4.86
C GLU A 45 31.47 -34.33 5.70
N PRO A 46 31.57 -34.13 7.04
CA PRO A 46 30.39 -33.90 7.85
C PRO A 46 29.64 -32.70 7.25
N THR A 47 28.35 -32.85 6.97
CA THR A 47 27.49 -31.72 6.59
C THR A 47 27.29 -30.81 7.79
N ASP A 48 28.30 -29.98 8.08
CA ASP A 48 28.32 -28.75 8.87
C ASP A 48 27.35 -28.63 10.07
N GLY A 49 27.13 -29.72 10.81
CA GLY A 49 26.40 -29.73 12.08
C GLY A 49 27.28 -29.96 13.31
N GLY A 50 28.54 -30.39 13.13
CA GLY A 50 29.44 -30.74 14.22
C GLY A 50 30.23 -29.54 14.77
N GLN A 51 30.79 -28.72 13.87
CA GLN A 51 31.63 -27.58 14.24
C GLN A 51 30.81 -26.46 14.91
N TYR A 52 29.60 -26.20 14.39
CA TYR A 52 28.66 -25.20 14.91
C TYR A 52 28.23 -25.45 16.37
N LEU A 53 28.12 -26.72 16.78
CA LEU A 53 27.76 -27.08 18.16
C LEU A 53 28.90 -26.80 19.14
N ILE A 54 30.15 -27.01 18.72
CA ILE A 54 31.34 -26.80 19.56
C ILE A 54 31.57 -25.30 19.77
N ASP A 55 31.36 -24.49 18.73
CA ASP A 55 31.54 -23.04 18.80
C ASP A 55 30.42 -22.37 19.60
N ASN A 56 29.16 -22.80 19.44
CA ASN A 56 28.05 -22.31 20.27
C ASN A 56 28.24 -22.63 21.77
N GLN A 57 28.74 -23.81 22.12
CA GLN A 57 29.00 -24.16 23.54
C GLN A 57 30.10 -23.30 24.17
N LYS A 58 31.11 -22.89 23.39
CA LYS A 58 32.17 -21.98 23.84
C LYS A 58 31.69 -20.54 23.96
N GLU A 59 30.76 -20.10 23.12
CA GLU A 59 30.16 -18.77 23.18
C GLU A 59 29.16 -18.63 24.34
N GLU A 60 28.33 -19.65 24.59
CA GLU A 60 27.36 -19.67 25.71
C GLU A 60 28.06 -19.58 27.07
N GLN A 61 29.20 -20.27 27.24
CA GLN A 61 30.00 -20.19 28.46
C GLN A 61 30.59 -18.78 28.69
N LYS A 62 31.04 -18.10 27.65
CA LYS A 62 31.56 -16.72 27.74
C LYS A 62 30.45 -15.68 27.97
N ALA A 63 29.26 -15.89 27.40
CA ALA A 63 28.11 -15.00 27.59
C ALA A 63 27.54 -15.04 29.01
N SER A 64 27.60 -16.21 29.67
CA SER A 64 27.09 -16.40 31.04
C SER A 64 27.86 -15.60 32.10
N ALA A 65 29.16 -15.34 31.89
CA ALA A 65 30.00 -14.55 32.78
C ALA A 65 29.71 -13.03 32.68
N ASN A 66 29.45 -12.53 31.47
CA ASN A 66 29.15 -11.11 31.22
C ASN A 66 27.68 -10.73 31.51
N ALA A 67 26.76 -11.69 31.52
CA ALA A 67 25.34 -11.43 31.76
C ALA A 67 25.02 -11.00 33.21
N LYS A 68 25.83 -11.40 34.20
CA LYS A 68 25.60 -11.06 35.61
C LYS A 68 25.86 -9.59 35.92
N ASP A 69 26.80 -8.94 35.24
CA ASP A 69 27.05 -7.50 35.42
C ASP A 69 26.00 -6.62 34.73
N PHE A 70 25.47 -7.05 33.58
CA PHE A 70 24.48 -6.26 32.81
C PHE A 70 23.07 -6.24 33.46
N LEU A 71 22.74 -7.23 34.30
CA LEU A 71 21.44 -7.32 34.97
C LEU A 71 21.31 -6.33 36.15
N SER A 72 22.41 -5.87 36.73
CA SER A 72 22.39 -4.91 37.86
C SER A 72 22.01 -3.49 37.43
N VAL A 73 22.40 -3.07 36.22
CA VAL A 73 22.21 -1.70 35.69
C VAL A 73 20.77 -1.46 35.19
N LYS A 74 20.04 -2.51 34.78
CA LYS A 74 18.67 -2.38 34.25
C LYS A 74 17.59 -2.08 35.30
N SER A 75 17.87 -2.25 36.59
CA SER A 75 16.86 -2.10 37.64
C SER A 75 16.47 -0.65 37.97
N LYS A 76 17.23 0.35 37.50
CA LYS A 76 16.96 1.78 37.78
C LYS A 76 16.32 2.58 36.64
N GLN A 77 16.10 1.99 35.46
CA GLN A 77 15.52 2.69 34.29
C GLN A 77 14.07 2.31 33.97
N SER A 78 13.41 1.46 34.76
CA SER A 78 12.06 0.96 34.43
C SER A 78 10.89 1.88 34.83
N ASN A 79 11.14 2.99 35.54
CA ASN A 79 10.07 3.87 36.04
C ASN A 79 9.81 5.13 35.20
N ALA A 80 10.52 5.32 34.08
CA ALA A 80 10.33 6.49 33.20
C ALA A 80 9.44 6.23 31.96
N SER A 81 8.64 5.14 31.93
CA SER A 81 7.86 4.74 30.73
C SER A 81 6.33 4.87 30.88
N LYS A 82 5.80 5.36 32.01
CA LYS A 82 4.33 5.44 32.19
C LYS A 82 3.67 6.65 31.53
N ASP A 83 4.46 7.65 31.14
CA ASP A 83 3.99 8.81 30.38
C ASP A 83 4.48 8.78 28.93
N ASN A 84 4.22 7.67 28.23
CA ASN A 84 4.18 7.73 26.77
C ASN A 84 2.97 8.58 26.37
N LYS A 85 3.21 9.90 26.29
CA LYS A 85 2.28 10.96 25.86
C LYS A 85 1.65 10.68 24.49
N TYR A 86 2.14 9.67 23.76
CA TYR A 86 1.66 9.18 22.48
C TYR A 86 1.60 7.65 22.44
N ASN A 87 0.70 7.04 23.22
CA ASN A 87 0.37 5.63 22.99
C ASN A 87 -0.37 5.50 21.65
N GLY A 88 0.28 4.93 20.64
CA GLY A 88 -0.29 4.77 19.29
C GLY A 88 -1.61 3.98 19.26
N LEU A 89 -1.88 3.11 20.23
CA LEU A 89 -3.19 2.47 20.37
C LEU A 89 -4.26 3.46 20.82
N LYS A 90 -3.94 4.41 21.71
CA LYS A 90 -4.87 5.47 22.12
C LYS A 90 -5.20 6.36 20.93
N THR A 91 -4.21 6.82 20.17
CA THR A 91 -4.45 7.66 18.98
C THR A 91 -5.32 6.97 17.92
N LYS A 92 -5.06 5.69 17.62
CA LYS A 92 -5.90 4.91 16.68
C LYS A 92 -7.33 4.76 17.18
N ASN A 93 -7.52 4.51 18.47
CA ASN A 93 -8.83 4.36 19.07
C ASN A 93 -9.61 5.69 19.07
N GLU A 94 -8.94 6.80 19.40
CA GLU A 94 -9.55 8.14 19.34
C GLU A 94 -9.90 8.54 17.90
N PHE A 95 -9.01 8.29 16.94
CA PHE A 95 -9.29 8.53 15.53
C PHE A 95 -10.50 7.69 15.05
N LYS A 96 -10.55 6.41 15.43
CA LYS A 96 -11.69 5.54 15.11
C LYS A 96 -12.99 6.08 15.72
N LYS A 97 -12.98 6.49 16.99
CA LYS A 97 -14.15 7.07 17.65
C LYS A 97 -14.60 8.35 16.93
N PHE A 98 -13.66 9.23 16.61
CA PHE A 98 -13.91 10.47 15.87
C PHE A 98 -14.58 10.19 14.51
N VAL A 99 -13.99 9.32 13.68
CA VAL A 99 -14.56 8.98 12.37
C VAL A 99 -15.96 8.39 12.50
N GLN A 100 -16.18 7.48 13.47
CA GLN A 100 -17.49 6.88 13.72
C GLN A 100 -18.53 7.91 14.19
N GLN A 101 -18.15 8.83 15.07
CA GLN A 101 -19.04 9.89 15.54
C GLN A 101 -19.41 10.84 14.41
N SER A 102 -18.44 11.27 13.61
CA SER A 102 -18.64 12.15 12.46
C SER A 102 -19.55 11.54 11.40
N LEU A 103 -19.35 10.26 11.04
CA LEU A 103 -20.22 9.56 10.09
C LEU A 103 -21.65 9.40 10.64
N LYS A 104 -21.81 9.07 11.93
CA LYS A 104 -23.13 8.98 12.57
C LYS A 104 -23.87 10.32 12.59
N LEU A 105 -23.16 11.41 12.87
CA LEU A 105 -23.72 12.77 12.83
C LEU A 105 -24.17 13.11 11.41
N GLN A 106 -23.33 12.86 10.40
CA GLN A 106 -23.66 13.09 8.99
C GLN A 106 -24.90 12.29 8.55
N ASP A 107 -25.00 11.01 8.89
CA ASP A 107 -26.18 10.19 8.56
C ASP A 107 -27.45 10.68 9.29
N SER A 108 -27.33 11.10 10.56
CA SER A 108 -28.45 11.65 11.32
C SER A 108 -28.96 12.95 10.70
N VAL A 109 -28.05 13.84 10.31
CA VAL A 109 -28.38 15.09 9.61
C VAL A 109 -28.97 14.81 8.24
N ALA A 110 -28.39 13.91 7.44
CA ALA A 110 -28.92 13.52 6.14
C ALA A 110 -30.35 12.96 6.23
N LYS A 111 -30.66 12.16 7.26
CA LYS A 111 -32.03 11.66 7.51
C LYS A 111 -33.01 12.78 7.88
N LYS A 112 -32.58 13.72 8.73
CA LYS A 112 -33.41 14.90 9.09
C LYS A 112 -33.66 15.77 7.86
N LEU A 113 -32.62 16.02 7.07
CA LEU A 113 -32.66 16.80 5.85
C LEU A 113 -33.60 16.15 4.82
N HIS A 114 -33.51 14.83 4.63
CA HIS A 114 -34.44 14.08 3.78
C HIS A 114 -35.91 14.24 4.22
N LYS A 115 -36.20 14.20 5.53
CA LYS A 115 -37.55 14.45 6.06
C LYS A 115 -38.03 15.87 5.78
N LEU A 116 -37.13 16.86 5.88
CA LEU A 116 -37.44 18.25 5.57
C LEU A 116 -37.66 18.47 4.06
N CYS A 117 -36.84 17.85 3.22
CA CYS A 117 -37.00 17.87 1.77
C CYS A 117 -38.35 17.31 1.32
N LYS A 118 -38.85 16.26 1.98
CA LYS A 118 -40.19 15.71 1.69
C LYS A 118 -41.31 16.72 1.94
N LYS A 119 -41.12 17.64 2.89
CA LYS A 119 -42.09 18.72 3.19
C LYS A 119 -41.89 19.92 2.28
N ASN A 120 -40.64 20.34 2.06
CA ASN A 120 -40.26 21.50 1.28
C ASN A 120 -39.12 21.14 0.30
N PRO A 121 -39.41 20.86 -0.98
CA PRO A 121 -38.39 20.45 -1.95
C PRO A 121 -37.40 21.57 -2.31
N LYS A 122 -37.78 22.84 -2.11
CA LYS A 122 -36.92 24.01 -2.39
C LYS A 122 -35.72 24.11 -1.44
N ILE A 123 -35.73 23.41 -0.31
CA ILE A 123 -34.67 23.51 0.72
C ILE A 123 -33.32 22.99 0.23
N LEU A 124 -33.32 22.06 -0.74
CA LEU A 124 -32.10 21.52 -1.33
C LEU A 124 -31.45 22.48 -2.32
N LYS A 125 -32.18 23.51 -2.80
CA LYS A 125 -31.63 24.53 -3.72
C LYS A 125 -30.83 25.61 -2.98
N GLN A 126 -31.10 25.85 -1.69
CA GLN A 126 -30.33 26.76 -0.85
C GLN A 126 -29.15 26.05 -0.17
N ASP A 127 -28.12 26.81 0.22
CA ASP A 127 -26.98 26.27 0.96
C ASP A 127 -27.38 25.77 2.34
N VAL A 128 -27.15 24.47 2.54
CA VAL A 128 -27.57 23.70 3.72
C VAL A 128 -26.79 24.09 4.99
N ILE A 129 -25.70 24.86 4.85
CA ILE A 129 -24.79 25.25 5.94
C ILE A 129 -25.48 26.13 6.97
N GLU A 130 -26.37 27.02 6.53
CA GLU A 130 -27.06 27.99 7.39
C GLU A 130 -28.02 27.31 8.38
N LEU A 131 -28.37 26.05 8.12
CA LEU A 131 -29.20 25.26 9.02
C LEU A 131 -28.40 24.91 10.28
N LYS A 132 -28.93 25.32 11.45
CA LYS A 132 -28.39 24.96 12.78
C LYS A 132 -28.17 23.45 12.99
N ILE A 133 -28.82 22.63 12.17
CA ILE A 133 -28.71 21.16 12.17
C ILE A 133 -27.31 20.70 11.75
N CYS A 134 -26.59 21.51 10.95
CA CYS A 134 -25.29 21.19 10.35
C CYS A 134 -24.09 21.72 11.14
N SER A 135 -24.29 22.34 12.30
CA SER A 135 -23.25 23.07 13.06
C SER A 135 -22.07 22.20 13.56
N GLY A 136 -22.21 20.87 13.60
CA GLY A 136 -21.18 19.94 14.06
C GLY A 136 -20.53 19.11 12.95
N ILE A 137 -20.81 19.39 11.68
CA ILE A 137 -20.28 18.62 10.54
C ILE A 137 -18.96 19.24 10.07
N LEU A 138 -17.99 18.38 9.77
CA LEU A 138 -16.75 18.78 9.11
C LEU A 138 -17.05 19.38 7.75
N LYS A 139 -16.62 20.62 7.56
CA LYS A 139 -16.78 21.35 6.31
C LYS A 139 -15.59 21.09 5.41
N PHE A 140 -15.81 21.13 4.11
CA PHE A 140 -14.73 20.99 3.13
C PHE A 140 -13.80 22.20 3.18
N GLU A 141 -14.37 23.38 3.40
CA GLU A 141 -13.68 24.67 3.42
C GLU A 141 -12.55 24.72 4.45
N ASP A 142 -12.73 24.03 5.59
CA ASP A 142 -11.75 23.98 6.66
C ASP A 142 -10.43 23.27 6.23
N PHE A 143 -10.46 22.48 5.16
CA PHE A 143 -9.32 21.68 4.68
C PHE A 143 -8.67 22.23 3.40
N ILE A 144 -9.13 23.37 2.88
CA ILE A 144 -8.57 23.98 1.65
C ILE A 144 -7.09 24.33 1.84
N GLU A 145 -6.72 24.87 3.00
CA GLU A 145 -5.32 25.22 3.30
C GLU A 145 -4.39 23.99 3.30
N MET A 146 -4.91 22.84 3.73
CA MET A 146 -4.15 21.59 3.68
C MET A 146 -3.88 21.16 2.23
N ASN A 147 -4.83 21.43 1.32
CA ASN A 147 -4.63 21.18 -0.10
C ASN A 147 -3.65 22.17 -0.74
N ASN A 148 -3.72 23.45 -0.39
CA ASN A 148 -2.76 24.46 -0.85
C ASN A 148 -1.33 24.09 -0.46
N LEU A 149 -1.13 23.62 0.78
CA LEU A 149 0.18 23.12 1.23
C LEU A 149 0.66 21.94 0.38
N TRP A 150 -0.23 20.99 0.08
CA TRP A 150 0.10 19.84 -0.76
C TRP A 150 0.43 20.23 -2.20
N LYS A 151 -0.29 21.19 -2.79
CA LYS A 151 0.01 21.73 -4.13
C LYS A 151 1.42 22.31 -4.20
N ASN A 152 1.80 23.12 -3.21
CA ASN A 152 3.14 23.69 -3.12
C ASN A 152 4.23 22.61 -3.00
N TYR A 153 4.00 21.61 -2.16
CA TYR A 153 4.87 20.44 -2.04
C TYR A 153 5.05 19.70 -3.37
N MET A 154 3.96 19.46 -4.11
CA MET A 154 4.02 18.77 -5.39
C MET A 154 4.71 19.61 -6.47
N LYS A 155 4.49 20.92 -6.49
CA LYS A 155 5.19 21.84 -7.39
C LYS A 155 6.69 21.77 -7.19
N GLU A 156 7.16 21.79 -5.95
CA GLU A 156 8.59 21.63 -5.61
C GLU A 156 9.13 20.23 -5.97
N LEU A 157 8.36 19.18 -5.68
CA LEU A 157 8.76 17.79 -5.96
C LEU A 157 9.00 17.55 -7.45
N LEU A 158 8.12 18.12 -8.29
CA LEU A 158 8.11 17.92 -9.74
C LEU A 158 8.95 18.93 -10.52
N GLN A 159 9.32 20.08 -9.94
CA GLN A 159 10.06 21.18 -10.61
C GLN A 159 11.29 20.73 -11.42
N ASN A 160 12.02 19.72 -10.94
CA ASN A 160 13.26 19.24 -11.56
C ASN A 160 13.10 17.96 -12.40
N CYS A 161 11.87 17.54 -12.72
CA CYS A 161 11.62 16.31 -13.47
C CYS A 161 11.61 16.57 -14.97
N LYS A 162 12.67 16.14 -15.66
CA LYS A 162 12.80 16.28 -17.13
C LYS A 162 12.05 15.20 -17.92
N THR A 163 11.70 14.08 -17.28
CA THR A 163 11.09 12.91 -17.92
C THR A 163 9.92 12.42 -17.09
N ILE A 164 8.87 11.92 -17.76
CA ILE A 164 7.67 11.35 -17.13
C ILE A 164 8.03 10.18 -16.21
N ASP A 165 9.03 9.36 -16.57
CA ASP A 165 9.48 8.23 -15.74
C ASP A 165 10.05 8.67 -14.38
N VAL A 166 10.80 9.77 -14.37
CA VAL A 166 11.35 10.33 -13.13
C VAL A 166 10.23 10.92 -12.28
N ALA A 167 9.26 11.60 -12.91
CA ALA A 167 8.10 12.15 -12.22
C ALA A 167 7.24 11.04 -11.60
N THR A 168 6.89 10.01 -12.35
CA THR A 168 6.10 8.86 -11.87
C THR A 168 6.81 8.10 -10.76
N SER A 169 8.15 7.94 -10.84
CA SER A 169 8.94 7.35 -9.76
C SER A 169 8.85 8.19 -8.49
N LYS A 170 9.00 9.51 -8.56
CA LYS A 170 8.85 10.39 -7.39
C LYS A 170 7.44 10.34 -6.81
N LEU A 171 6.42 10.42 -7.67
CA LEU A 171 5.01 10.32 -7.28
C LEU A 171 4.69 8.99 -6.59
N SER A 172 5.30 7.89 -7.01
CA SER A 172 5.11 6.58 -6.36
C SER A 172 5.56 6.57 -4.89
N SER A 173 6.57 7.38 -4.55
CA SER A 173 7.11 7.53 -3.19
C SER A 173 6.50 8.70 -2.41
N ALA A 174 5.72 9.56 -3.06
CA ALA A 174 5.21 10.80 -2.49
C ALA A 174 4.07 10.58 -1.48
N GLU A 175 3.80 11.60 -0.67
CA GLU A 175 2.68 11.67 0.26
C GLU A 175 1.43 12.24 -0.44
N PHE A 176 0.27 11.61 -0.22
CA PHE A 176 -1.00 12.04 -0.78
C PHE A 176 -2.01 12.51 0.28
N VAL A 177 -1.60 12.71 1.53
CA VAL A 177 -2.46 13.38 2.51
C VAL A 177 -2.53 14.86 2.15
N GLY A 178 -3.74 15.40 2.00
CA GLY A 178 -3.97 16.76 1.50
C GLY A 178 -4.18 16.86 -0.02
N SER A 179 -3.97 15.78 -0.79
CA SER A 179 -4.24 15.82 -2.23
C SER A 179 -5.74 15.91 -2.52
N TYR A 180 -6.09 16.53 -3.66
CA TYR A 180 -7.46 16.52 -4.18
C TYR A 180 -7.59 15.36 -5.17
N PHE A 181 -8.40 14.36 -4.81
CA PHE A 181 -8.61 13.16 -5.61
C PHE A 181 -9.99 13.14 -6.22
N ARG A 182 -10.08 12.64 -7.46
CA ARG A 182 -11.31 12.32 -8.19
C ARG A 182 -11.38 10.82 -8.43
N VAL A 183 -12.51 10.20 -8.12
CA VAL A 183 -12.72 8.77 -8.36
C VAL A 183 -13.26 8.57 -9.77
N THR A 184 -12.45 8.04 -10.67
CA THR A 184 -12.87 7.77 -12.06
C THR A 184 -13.58 6.42 -12.18
N HIS A 185 -13.04 5.40 -11.51
CA HIS A 185 -13.56 4.04 -11.59
C HIS A 185 -13.67 3.44 -10.18
N CYS A 186 -14.79 2.77 -9.90
CA CYS A 186 -15.01 2.04 -8.66
C CYS A 186 -15.97 0.87 -8.90
N THR A 187 -15.81 -0.22 -8.12
CA THR A 187 -16.79 -1.31 -8.09
C THR A 187 -18.17 -0.84 -7.59
N CYS A 188 -18.22 0.19 -6.74
CA CYS A 188 -19.45 0.78 -6.25
C CYS A 188 -19.79 2.04 -7.08
N PRO A 189 -20.90 2.06 -7.85
CA PRO A 189 -21.27 3.19 -8.70
C PRO A 189 -21.46 4.50 -7.93
N ASP A 190 -21.94 4.44 -6.69
CA ASP A 190 -22.16 5.63 -5.83
C ASP A 190 -20.86 6.38 -5.52
N ASN A 191 -19.71 5.72 -5.63
CA ASN A 191 -18.41 6.34 -5.39
C ASN A 191 -17.80 6.96 -6.66
N ILE A 192 -18.34 6.67 -7.84
CA ILE A 192 -17.82 7.16 -9.11
C ILE A 192 -18.16 8.65 -9.26
N GLY A 193 -17.17 9.45 -9.66
CA GLY A 193 -17.29 10.90 -9.79
C GLY A 193 -17.19 11.67 -8.47
N LEU A 194 -17.01 10.98 -7.35
CA LEU A 194 -16.72 11.66 -6.08
C LEU A 194 -15.33 12.27 -6.13
N GLU A 195 -15.24 13.54 -5.75
CA GLU A 195 -13.96 14.22 -5.60
C GLU A 195 -13.82 14.84 -4.21
N GLY A 196 -12.59 15.01 -3.75
CA GLY A 196 -12.37 15.59 -2.43
C GLY A 196 -10.93 15.51 -1.96
N ILE A 197 -10.68 16.15 -0.82
CA ILE A 197 -9.35 16.23 -0.22
C ILE A 197 -9.10 14.99 0.63
N VAL A 198 -7.92 14.38 0.50
CA VAL A 198 -7.51 13.24 1.32
C VAL A 198 -7.17 13.72 2.73
N LEU A 199 -7.92 13.25 3.72
CA LEU A 199 -7.62 13.49 5.13
C LEU A 199 -6.67 12.43 5.70
N TRP A 200 -6.85 11.18 5.27
CA TRP A 200 -6.07 10.08 5.79
C TRP A 200 -5.98 8.92 4.79
N GLU A 201 -4.77 8.40 4.63
CA GLU A 201 -4.48 7.25 3.80
C GLU A 201 -4.28 6.01 4.68
N SER A 202 -5.10 4.98 4.50
CA SER A 202 -4.94 3.67 5.13
C SER A 202 -4.41 2.64 4.13
N GLN A 203 -4.16 1.41 4.57
CA GLN A 203 -3.76 0.33 3.65
C GLN A 203 -4.88 -0.10 2.69
N THR A 204 -6.15 0.06 3.06
CA THR A 204 -7.29 -0.52 2.32
C THR A 204 -8.32 0.50 1.88
N TYR A 205 -8.38 1.64 2.55
CA TYR A 205 -9.30 2.75 2.32
C TYR A 205 -8.56 4.08 2.25
N VAL A 206 -9.14 5.03 1.54
CA VAL A 206 -8.79 6.46 1.60
C VAL A 206 -9.95 7.19 2.27
N LEU A 207 -9.63 8.06 3.23
CA LEU A 207 -10.59 8.93 3.87
C LEU A 207 -10.58 10.28 3.16
N LEU A 208 -11.68 10.61 2.49
CA LEU A 208 -11.87 11.87 1.77
C LEU A 208 -12.84 12.78 2.52
N ILE A 209 -12.61 14.09 2.42
CA ILE A 209 -13.60 15.12 2.66
C ILE A 209 -14.12 15.64 1.31
N ILE A 210 -15.42 15.55 1.10
CA ILE A 210 -16.09 15.86 -0.17
C ILE A 210 -16.81 17.21 -0.05
N PRO A 211 -16.67 18.10 -1.05
CA PRO A 211 -17.45 19.33 -1.11
C PRO A 211 -18.95 19.08 -1.27
N ARG A 212 -19.74 20.11 -1.02
CA ARG A 212 -21.20 20.05 -1.21
C ARG A 212 -21.53 20.08 -2.69
N ARG A 213 -22.51 19.26 -3.11
CA ARG A 213 -22.93 19.11 -4.52
C ARG A 213 -21.79 18.72 -5.46
N ASN A 214 -20.76 18.04 -4.94
CA ASN A 214 -19.65 17.62 -5.78
C ASN A 214 -20.04 16.39 -6.61
N ASN A 215 -20.39 16.58 -7.88
CA ASN A 215 -20.51 15.46 -8.82
C ASN A 215 -20.60 15.89 -10.30
N TRP A 216 -20.48 14.90 -11.19
CA TRP A 216 -20.75 15.02 -12.64
C TRP A 216 -22.15 15.56 -13.00
N LYS A 217 -23.08 15.54 -12.05
CA LYS A 217 -24.47 15.97 -12.23
C LYS A 217 -24.58 17.45 -12.60
N ASP A 218 -23.69 18.32 -12.09
CA ASP A 218 -23.67 19.74 -12.45
C ASP A 218 -23.25 19.95 -13.91
N ASN A 219 -22.30 19.15 -14.39
CA ASN A 219 -21.82 19.19 -15.78
C ASN A 219 -22.93 18.82 -16.76
N ILE A 220 -23.77 17.83 -16.42
CA ILE A 220 -24.89 17.43 -17.28
C ILE A 220 -26.05 18.41 -17.19
N SER A 221 -26.36 18.90 -15.99
CA SER A 221 -27.48 19.83 -15.80
C SER A 221 -27.28 21.11 -16.63
N SER A 222 -26.04 21.57 -16.74
CA SER A 222 -25.66 22.73 -17.56
C SER A 222 -25.81 22.50 -19.07
N ASN A 223 -25.52 21.29 -19.55
CA ASN A 223 -25.50 20.99 -20.98
C ASN A 223 -26.86 20.63 -21.56
N ASN A 224 -27.75 20.01 -20.77
CA ASN A 224 -28.99 19.41 -21.28
C ASN A 224 -30.28 20.07 -20.76
N ASN A 225 -30.20 21.21 -20.04
CA ASN A 225 -31.35 21.84 -19.36
C ASN A 225 -32.17 20.86 -18.49
N LEU A 226 -31.50 19.87 -17.91
CA LEU A 226 -32.14 18.76 -17.19
C LEU A 226 -31.72 18.84 -15.72
N GLU A 227 -32.62 19.24 -14.82
CA GLU A 227 -32.33 19.33 -13.38
C GLU A 227 -32.29 17.92 -12.76
N ILE A 228 -31.09 17.35 -12.57
CA ILE A 228 -30.93 16.10 -11.84
C ILE A 228 -30.90 16.42 -10.33
N PRO A 229 -31.87 15.93 -9.52
CA PRO A 229 -31.91 16.27 -8.11
C PRO A 229 -30.77 15.61 -7.33
N TYR A 230 -30.10 16.41 -6.51
CA TYR A 230 -29.09 15.93 -5.57
C TYR A 230 -29.72 15.19 -4.39
N THR A 231 -29.04 14.15 -3.93
CA THR A 231 -29.41 13.44 -2.71
C THR A 231 -29.04 14.30 -1.50
N ALA A 232 -29.80 14.18 -0.40
CA ALA A 232 -29.49 14.85 0.87
C ALA A 232 -28.03 14.63 1.34
N LYS A 233 -27.43 13.47 1.03
CA LYS A 233 -26.03 13.15 1.31
C LYS A 233 -25.03 13.90 0.43
N GLU A 234 -25.38 14.18 -0.82
CA GLU A 234 -24.54 14.91 -1.78
C GLU A 234 -24.58 16.42 -1.50
N CYS A 235 -25.76 16.97 -1.16
CA CYS A 235 -25.89 18.37 -0.76
C CYS A 235 -25.15 18.70 0.56
N LEU A 236 -25.03 17.72 1.45
CA LEU A 236 -24.33 17.90 2.72
C LEU A 236 -22.81 17.79 2.57
N GLY A 237 -22.34 17.00 1.59
CA GLY A 237 -20.93 16.66 1.45
C GLY A 237 -20.40 15.88 2.65
N GLY A 238 -19.15 16.19 3.03
CA GLY A 238 -18.54 15.71 4.25
C GLY A 238 -17.67 14.46 4.06
N LEU A 239 -17.63 13.61 5.08
CA LEU A 239 -16.63 12.54 5.17
C LEU A 239 -17.08 11.33 4.35
N ARG A 240 -16.17 10.77 3.56
CA ARG A 240 -16.38 9.51 2.84
C ARG A 240 -15.16 8.61 2.95
N MET A 241 -15.43 7.32 3.09
CA MET A 241 -14.41 6.28 3.08
C MET A 241 -14.53 5.52 1.77
N ILE A 242 -13.49 5.59 0.95
CA ILE A 242 -13.48 4.96 -0.37
C ILE A 242 -12.50 3.79 -0.34
N PRO A 243 -12.91 2.57 -0.76
CA PRO A 243 -12.00 1.45 -0.83
C PRO A 243 -10.94 1.71 -1.90
N LYS A 244 -9.70 1.28 -1.63
CA LYS A 244 -8.60 1.29 -2.61
C LYS A 244 -8.68 0.13 -3.60
N LYS A 245 -9.36 -0.94 -3.22
CA LYS A 245 -9.46 -2.11 -4.09
C LYS A 245 -10.38 -1.83 -5.27
N LYS A 246 -9.93 -2.19 -6.48
CA LYS A 246 -10.69 -2.00 -7.71
C LYS A 246 -11.19 -0.57 -7.89
N THR A 247 -10.34 0.39 -7.54
CA THR A 247 -10.62 1.82 -7.71
C THR A 247 -9.47 2.51 -8.43
N ARG A 248 -9.83 3.47 -9.27
CA ARG A 248 -8.90 4.39 -9.91
C ARG A 248 -9.19 5.80 -9.42
N PHE A 249 -8.12 6.51 -9.14
CA PHE A 249 -8.16 7.87 -8.66
C PHE A 249 -7.33 8.74 -9.59
N THR A 250 -7.83 9.91 -9.92
CA THR A 250 -7.06 10.94 -10.61
C THR A 250 -6.82 12.13 -9.72
N PHE A 251 -5.72 12.84 -9.99
CA PHE A 251 -5.36 14.07 -9.32
C PHE A 251 -4.60 14.96 -10.27
N ASP A 252 -4.79 16.26 -10.10
CA ASP A 252 -4.17 17.26 -10.96
C ASP A 252 -3.00 17.92 -10.23
N VAL A 253 -1.91 18.13 -10.98
CA VAL A 253 -0.78 18.92 -10.52
C VAL A 253 -0.54 20.08 -11.46
N GLU A 254 -0.60 21.29 -10.91
CA GLU A 254 -0.27 22.54 -11.60
C GLU A 254 1.25 22.64 -11.70
N VAL A 255 1.79 22.62 -12.92
CA VAL A 255 3.23 22.77 -13.16
C VAL A 255 3.57 24.24 -13.39
N ASP A 256 2.82 24.88 -14.29
CA ASP A 256 2.89 26.30 -14.63
C ASP A 256 1.49 26.93 -14.49
N ASP A 257 1.41 28.27 -14.50
CA ASP A 257 0.14 29.00 -14.30
C ASP A 257 -0.92 28.70 -15.38
N GLU A 258 -0.54 28.09 -16.51
CA GLU A 258 -1.43 27.69 -17.61
C GLU A 258 -1.48 26.17 -17.87
N HIS A 259 -0.66 25.37 -17.20
CA HIS A 259 -0.50 23.94 -17.51
C HIS A 259 -0.71 23.06 -16.27
N SER A 260 -1.82 22.33 -16.27
CA SER A 260 -2.09 21.24 -15.31
C SER A 260 -1.85 19.89 -15.97
N ILE A 261 -1.20 18.99 -15.23
CA ILE A 261 -1.01 17.59 -15.63
C ILE A 261 -1.92 16.73 -14.75
N GLU A 262 -2.82 16.00 -15.38
CA GLU A 262 -3.64 14.98 -14.71
C GLU A 262 -2.85 13.68 -14.61
N PHE A 263 -2.76 13.13 -13.40
CA PHE A 263 -2.20 11.82 -13.14
C PHE A 263 -3.30 10.86 -12.67
N GLU A 264 -3.24 9.62 -13.15
CA GLU A 264 -4.08 8.52 -12.66
C GLU A 264 -3.25 7.52 -11.87
N PHE A 265 -3.79 7.02 -10.77
CA PHE A 265 -3.21 5.88 -10.07
C PHE A 265 -4.25 4.80 -9.75
N ILE A 266 -3.75 3.57 -9.69
CA ILE A 266 -4.53 2.37 -9.40
C ILE A 266 -4.51 2.13 -7.89
N GLY A 267 -5.67 2.17 -7.25
CA GLY A 267 -5.81 2.03 -5.80
C GLY A 267 -5.28 0.69 -5.27
N ASP A 268 -5.43 -0.41 -6.02
CA ASP A 268 -4.93 -1.74 -5.65
C ASP A 268 -3.40 -1.75 -5.42
N ARG A 269 -2.68 -0.85 -6.09
CA ARG A 269 -1.22 -0.69 -5.96
C ARG A 269 -0.81 0.23 -4.81
N MET A 270 -1.74 1.00 -4.28
CA MET A 270 -1.55 1.94 -3.17
C MET A 270 -1.80 1.31 -1.79
N GLY A 271 -1.67 -0.02 -1.65
CA GLY A 271 -1.90 -0.70 -0.36
C GLY A 271 -0.82 -0.45 0.70
N ILE A 272 0.34 0.05 0.28
CA ILE A 272 1.49 0.36 1.15
C ILE A 272 1.46 1.86 1.45
N ARG A 273 1.66 2.23 2.72
CA ARG A 273 1.66 3.64 3.15
C ARG A 273 2.82 4.38 2.50
N SER A 274 2.65 5.68 2.23
CA SER A 274 3.65 6.56 1.63
C SER A 274 5.06 6.39 2.23
N LEU A 275 5.17 6.45 3.56
CA LEU A 275 6.42 6.27 4.30
C LEU A 275 7.09 4.91 4.04
N ASP A 276 6.28 3.85 3.91
CA ASP A 276 6.76 2.50 3.66
C ASP A 276 7.07 2.28 2.16
N ARG A 277 6.51 3.09 1.25
CA ARG A 277 6.76 2.98 -0.20
C ARG A 277 8.19 3.36 -0.56
N ALA A 278 8.69 4.46 0.00
CA ALA A 278 10.02 4.99 -0.34
C ALA A 278 11.17 4.00 -0.07
N ASN A 279 11.05 3.17 0.97
CA ASN A 279 12.12 2.26 1.41
C ASN A 279 11.92 0.81 0.95
N LYS A 280 10.84 0.51 0.23
CA LYS A 280 10.47 -0.87 -0.11
C LYS A 280 10.97 -1.28 -1.48
N LYS A 281 11.57 -2.46 -1.57
CA LYS A 281 11.86 -3.13 -2.84
C LYS A 281 10.56 -3.73 -3.40
N PHE A 282 10.02 -3.11 -4.45
CA PHE A 282 8.82 -3.61 -5.13
C PHE A 282 9.15 -4.84 -5.98
N LYS A 283 8.25 -5.83 -5.97
CA LYS A 283 8.30 -6.99 -6.86
C LYS A 283 7.26 -6.81 -7.97
N SER A 284 7.56 -7.27 -9.18
CA SER A 284 6.57 -7.35 -10.23
C SER A 284 5.48 -8.36 -9.84
N HIS A 285 4.23 -7.92 -9.88
CA HIS A 285 3.05 -8.76 -9.63
C HIS A 285 2.17 -8.74 -10.87
N ASN A 286 1.44 -9.83 -11.14
CA ASN A 286 0.52 -9.90 -12.27
C ASN A 286 -0.53 -8.78 -12.22
N VAL A 287 -0.89 -8.34 -13.42
CA VAL A 287 -1.73 -7.17 -13.65
C VAL A 287 -3.15 -7.64 -13.93
N LYS A 288 -3.87 -8.04 -12.88
CA LYS A 288 -5.29 -8.44 -12.98
C LYS A 288 -6.27 -7.26 -12.82
N ASP A 289 -5.73 -6.11 -12.45
CA ASP A 289 -6.53 -4.96 -11.98
C ASP A 289 -6.65 -3.85 -13.05
N ILE A 290 -6.08 -4.06 -14.26
CA ILE A 290 -6.23 -3.16 -15.41
C ILE A 290 -7.56 -3.38 -16.14
N ASP A 291 -8.15 -4.58 -16.05
CA ASP A 291 -9.39 -4.95 -16.77
C ASP A 291 -10.68 -4.42 -16.10
N LEU A 292 -10.57 -3.36 -15.29
CA LEU A 292 -11.70 -2.59 -14.77
C LEU A 292 -12.12 -1.52 -15.77
#